data_AF-A0A523Y0Y3-F1
#
_entry.id   AF-A0A523Y0Y3-F1
#
_cell.length_a   1.000
_cell.length_b   1.000
_cell.length_c   1.000
_cell.angle_alpha   90.00
_cell.angle_beta   90.00
_cell.angle_gamma   90.00
#
_symmetry.space_group_name_H-M   'P 1'
#
loop_
_entity.id
_entity.type
_entity.pdbx_description
1 polymer ?
#
loop_
_entity_poly.entity_id
_entity_poly.type
_entity_poly.pdbx_seq_one_letter_code
_entity_poly.pdbx_strand_id
1 'polypeptide(L)' 'MDMFEHKLEKQMKEEAPLAARMRPATFSEFVGQEHLVGEGRVLRKVIETGQLPSIILWGPPGSGKTTLAY' A
#
# COMPACT_ATOMS: atom_id res chain seq x y z
N MET A 1 17.35 1.70 16.69
CA MET A 1 17.82 2.43 15.51
C MET A 1 18.82 3.47 15.96
N ASP A 2 19.98 3.49 15.32
CA ASP A 2 21.02 4.48 15.52
C ASP A 2 20.59 5.84 14.91
N MET A 3 21.13 6.94 15.41
CA MET A 3 20.87 8.30 14.95
C MET A 3 21.17 8.48 13.44
N PHE A 4 22.14 7.71 12.93
CA PHE A 4 22.52 7.71 11.52
C PHE A 4 21.48 7.04 10.62
N GLU A 5 20.85 5.94 11.08
CA GLU A 5 19.82 5.22 10.32
C GLU A 5 18.58 6.10 10.10
N HIS A 6 18.15 6.81 11.15
CA HIS A 6 16.97 7.66 11.07
C HIS A 6 17.15 8.85 10.12
N LYS A 7 18.38 9.37 10.01
CA LYS A 7 18.72 10.46 9.09
C LYS A 7 18.69 9.99 7.63
N LEU A 8 19.16 8.76 7.39
CA LEU A 8 19.13 8.09 6.09
C LEU A 8 17.71 7.83 5.61
N GLU A 9 16.85 7.25 6.47
CA GLU A 9 15.44 7.02 6.15
C GLU A 9 14.71 8.33 5.80
N LYS A 10 15.00 9.40 6.55
CA LYS A 10 14.39 10.71 6.31
C LYS A 10 14.81 11.29 4.96
N GLN A 11 16.11 11.24 4.61
CA GLN A 11 16.59 11.67 3.29
C GLN A 11 15.97 10.84 2.16
N MET A 12 15.95 9.52 2.29
CA MET A 12 15.33 8.65 1.29
C MET A 12 13.86 8.97 1.08
N LYS A 13 13.13 9.30 2.14
CA LYS A 13 11.71 9.65 2.08
C LYS A 13 11.49 11.04 1.47
N GLU A 14 12.42 11.99 1.65
CA GLU A 14 12.36 13.33 1.05
C GLU A 14 12.68 13.29 -0.46
N GLU A 15 13.65 12.48 -0.86
CA GLU A 15 14.08 12.30 -2.25
C GLU A 15 13.16 11.37 -3.07
N ALA A 16 12.28 10.62 -2.41
CA ALA A 16 11.37 9.68 -3.06
C ALA A 16 10.39 10.38 -4.03
N PRO A 17 10.08 9.76 -5.19
CA PRO A 17 9.06 10.26 -6.11
C PRO A 17 7.72 10.50 -5.41
N LEU A 18 6.97 11.52 -5.86
CA LEU A 18 5.67 11.86 -5.27
C LEU A 18 4.74 10.63 -5.18
N ALA A 19 4.69 9.82 -6.24
CA ALA A 19 3.86 8.61 -6.26
C ALA A 19 4.22 7.59 -5.16
N ALA A 20 5.49 7.51 -4.74
CA ALA A 20 5.91 6.67 -3.63
C ALA A 20 5.53 7.29 -2.28
N ARG A 21 5.71 8.61 -2.14
CA ARG A 21 5.37 9.36 -0.92
C ARG A 21 3.86 9.43 -0.64
N MET A 22 3.03 9.39 -1.67
CA MET A 22 1.58 9.41 -1.59
C MET A 22 0.96 8.02 -1.45
N ARG A 23 1.75 6.95 -1.31
CA ARG A 23 1.17 5.62 -1.10
C ARG A 23 0.45 5.58 0.25
N PRO A 24 -0.83 5.16 0.30
CA PRO A 24 -1.56 4.97 1.54
C PRO A 24 -0.82 4.00 2.46
N ALA A 25 -0.77 4.34 3.74
CA ALA A 25 -0.21 3.47 4.79
C ALA A 25 -1.27 2.54 5.39
N THR A 26 -2.55 2.87 5.20
CA THR A 26 -3.70 2.14 5.74
C THR A 26 -4.77 1.92 4.69
N PHE A 27 -5.62 0.89 4.86
CA PHE A 27 -6.74 0.64 3.95
C PHE A 27 -7.74 1.79 3.90
N SER A 28 -7.90 2.55 4.98
CA SER A 28 -8.76 3.73 5.04
C SER A 28 -8.28 4.89 4.16
N GLU A 29 -6.98 4.97 3.89
CA GLU A 29 -6.41 5.98 2.98
C GLU A 29 -6.52 5.57 1.50
N PHE A 30 -6.91 4.32 1.22
CA PHE A 30 -7.02 3.81 -0.13
C PHE A 30 -8.32 4.27 -0.81
N VAL A 31 -8.19 5.16 -1.80
CA VAL A 31 -9.35 5.78 -2.48
C VAL A 31 -9.80 4.96 -3.69
N GLY A 32 -11.11 4.83 -3.89
CA GLY A 32 -11.74 4.37 -5.13
C GLY A 32 -11.87 2.84 -5.31
N GLN A 33 -11.30 2.04 -4.42
CA GLN A 33 -11.38 0.56 -4.47
C GLN A 33 -12.16 -0.04 -3.29
N GLU A 34 -13.12 0.69 -2.71
CA GLU A 34 -13.94 0.25 -1.55
C GLU A 34 -14.67 -1.08 -1.77
N HIS A 35 -15.01 -1.42 -3.02
CA HIS A 35 -15.62 -2.70 -3.35
C HIS A 35 -14.63 -3.89 -3.22
N LEU A 36 -13.33 -3.65 -3.30
CA LEU A 36 -12.27 -4.64 -3.12
C LEU A 36 -11.70 -4.63 -1.70
N VAL A 37 -11.32 -3.45 -1.19
CA VAL A 37 -10.58 -3.27 0.07
C VAL A 37 -11.39 -2.61 1.18
N GLY A 38 -12.68 -2.36 0.95
CA GLY A 38 -13.57 -1.86 1.99
C GLY A 38 -13.75 -2.86 3.13
N GLU A 39 -14.29 -2.39 4.25
CA GLU A 39 -14.57 -3.24 5.39
C GLU A 39 -15.50 -4.41 5.02
N GLY A 40 -15.19 -5.59 5.58
CA GLY A 40 -15.97 -6.79 5.33
C GLY A 40 -15.73 -7.47 3.98
N ARG A 41 -14.98 -6.86 3.06
CA ARG A 41 -14.67 -7.41 1.74
C ARG A 41 -13.68 -8.58 1.84
N VAL A 42 -13.78 -9.50 0.88
CA VAL A 42 -13.00 -10.74 0.86
C VAL A 42 -11.52 -10.45 0.85
N LEU A 43 -11.05 -9.53 0.01
CA LEU A 43 -9.62 -9.23 -0.10
C LEU A 43 -9.08 -8.60 1.20
N ARG A 44 -9.82 -7.66 1.79
CA ARG A 44 -9.44 -7.07 3.09
C ARG A 44 -9.36 -8.12 4.19
N LYS A 45 -10.38 -8.98 4.31
CA LYS A 45 -10.38 -10.07 5.29
C LYS A 45 -9.18 -11.01 5.11
N VAL A 46 -8.88 -11.38 3.87
CA VAL A 46 -7.77 -12.29 3.56
C VAL A 46 -6.41 -11.68 3.89
N ILE A 47 -6.25 -10.36 3.69
CA ILE A 47 -5.05 -9.62 4.10
C ILE A 47 -4.98 -9.52 5.64
N GLU A 48 -6.08 -9.16 6.30
CA GLU A 48 -6.17 -9.02 7.76
C GLU A 48 -5.94 -10.35 8.49
N THR A 49 -6.37 -11.48 7.93
CA THR A 49 -6.14 -12.82 8.51
C THR A 49 -4.77 -13.40 8.18
N GLY A 50 -3.99 -12.75 7.32
CA GLY A 50 -2.65 -13.21 6.90
C GLY A 50 -2.66 -14.45 6.01
N GLN A 51 -3.83 -14.89 5.52
CA GLN A 51 -3.98 -16.09 4.68
C GLN A 51 -4.01 -15.75 3.20
N LEU A 52 -3.03 -14.99 2.72
CA LEU A 52 -3.02 -14.48 1.35
C LEU A 52 -2.71 -15.59 0.32
N PRO A 53 -3.66 -16.01 -0.55
CA PRO A 53 -3.35 -16.89 -1.65
C PRO A 53 -2.59 -16.12 -2.74
N SER A 54 -2.08 -16.84 -3.74
CA SER A 54 -1.56 -16.19 -4.96
C SER A 54 -2.69 -15.45 -5.69
N ILE A 55 -2.51 -14.15 -5.92
CA ILE A 55 -3.50 -13.26 -6.55
C ILE A 55 -2.87 -12.55 -7.75
N ILE A 56 -3.63 -12.41 -8.83
CA ILE A 56 -3.27 -11.55 -9.97
C ILE A 56 -4.05 -10.24 -9.87
N LEU A 57 -3.35 -9.12 -9.73
CA LEU A 57 -3.94 -7.78 -9.76
C LEU A 57 -3.92 -7.24 -11.20
N TRP A 58 -5.09 -7.06 -11.81
CA TRP A 58 -5.23 -6.56 -13.18
C TRP A 58 -6.09 -5.28 -13.23
N GLY A 59 -5.80 -4.41 -14.21
CA GLY A 59 -6.50 -3.14 -14.41
C GLY A 59 -5.62 -2.07 -15.07
N PRO A 60 -6.20 -0.92 -15.45
CA PRO A 60 -5.52 0.17 -16.15
C PRO A 60 -4.37 0.80 -15.33
N PRO A 61 -3.37 1.43 -15.95
CA PRO A 61 -2.26 2.07 -15.23
C PRO A 61 -2.80 3.11 -14.22
N GLY A 62 -2.16 3.22 -13.05
CA GLY A 62 -2.58 4.15 -11.99
C GLY A 62 -3.76 3.67 -11.12
N SER A 63 -4.34 2.49 -11.36
CA SER A 63 -5.49 1.97 -10.57
C SER A 63 -5.15 1.47 -9.15
N GLY A 64 -3.93 1.68 -8.68
CA GLY A 64 -3.50 1.32 -7.32
C GLY A 64 -3.03 -0.13 -7.11
N LYS A 65 -2.81 -0.93 -8.17
CA LYS A 65 -2.36 -2.33 -8.05
C LYS A 65 -1.02 -2.49 -7.32
N THR A 66 -0.02 -1.71 -7.72
CA THR A 66 1.31 -1.74 -7.09
C THR A 66 1.25 -1.24 -5.65
N THR A 67 0.37 -0.26 -5.38
CA THR A 67 0.12 0.23 -4.03
C THR A 67 -0.52 -0.83 -3.15
N LEU A 68 -1.40 -1.67 -3.70
CA LEU A 68 -2.08 -2.73 -2.96
C LEU A 68 -1.18 -3.92 -2.60
N ALA A 69 -0.10 -4.11 -3.38
CA ALA A 69 0.87 -5.19 -3.18
C ALA A 69 2.13 -4.75 -2.42
N TYR A 70 2.25 -3.46 -2.08
CA TYR A 70 3.36 -2.88 -1.32
C TYR A 70 3.11 -3.06 0.17
#